data_AF-A0A2E7HLE4-F1
#
_entry.id   AF-A0A2E7HLE4-F1
#
_cell.length_a   1.000
_cell.length_b   1.000
_cell.length_c   1.000
_cell.angle_alpha   90.00
_cell.angle_beta   90.00
_cell.angle_gamma   90.00
#
_symmetry.space_group_name_H-M   'P 1'
#
loop_
_entity.id
_entity.type
_entity.pdbx_description
1 polymer ?
#
loop_
_entity_poly.entity_id
_entity_poly.type
_entity_poly.pdbx_seq_one_letter_code
_entity_poly.pdbx_strand_id
1 'polypeptide(L)'
;MGKGAQEKSDIGKMFLEKTKNTGLECDISALEDDRFYGTKWYDFLANCKFSLGVEAGVSIVDLTGKIRREADHFMKENLHCDFNEVYKEVLLPHENNIFYRTISPRIFESAAFKVCLILFPGSYSGILKPNIHYIELEKDFSNLNEVLEQMRDRKLVEKMVVKTYDDLIASDRYHYRDFIRNFDSEMDSAVKKIDL
;
A
#
# COMPACT_ATOMS: atom_id res chain seq x y z
N MET A 1 -3.78 6.85 11.82
CA MET A 1 -5.20 7.21 11.59
C MET A 1 -5.30 8.04 10.32
N GLY A 2 -6.46 8.59 10.00
CA GLY A 2 -6.66 9.45 8.82
C GLY A 2 -6.94 8.68 7.53
N LYS A 3 -7.09 9.41 6.42
CA LYS A 3 -7.47 8.83 5.12
C LYS A 3 -6.48 7.79 4.63
N GLY A 4 -5.18 8.03 4.78
CA GLY A 4 -4.16 7.09 4.34
C GLY A 4 -4.27 5.71 5.01
N ALA A 5 -4.80 5.65 6.23
CA ALA A 5 -5.02 4.38 6.92
C ALA A 5 -6.23 3.58 6.37
N GLN A 6 -7.21 4.26 5.75
CA GLN A 6 -8.41 3.63 5.19
C GLN A 6 -8.17 3.01 3.82
N GLU A 7 -7.25 3.58 3.04
CA GLU A 7 -7.06 3.22 1.63
C GLU A 7 -6.83 1.72 1.37
N LYS A 8 -6.19 1.00 2.30
CA LYS A 8 -6.00 -0.46 2.20
C LYS A 8 -7.31 -1.24 2.20
N SER A 9 -8.27 -0.81 3.02
CA SER A 9 -9.60 -1.41 3.07
C SER A 9 -10.45 -0.93 1.90
N ASP A 10 -10.35 0.37 1.58
CA ASP A 10 -11.14 0.99 0.51
C ASP A 10 -10.82 0.39 -0.85
N ILE A 11 -9.54 0.23 -1.20
CA ILE A 11 -9.15 -0.33 -2.51
C ILE A 11 -9.75 -1.73 -2.70
N GLY A 12 -9.67 -2.61 -1.69
CA GLY A 12 -10.18 -3.98 -1.79
C GLY A 12 -11.70 -4.03 -1.89
N LYS A 13 -12.39 -3.32 -0.99
CA LYS A 13 -13.86 -3.29 -0.94
C LYS A 13 -14.45 -2.71 -2.23
N MET A 14 -13.94 -1.55 -2.65
CA MET A 14 -14.47 -0.85 -3.82
C MET A 14 -14.14 -1.58 -5.13
N PHE A 15 -12.96 -2.22 -5.21
CA PHE A 15 -12.61 -3.03 -6.38
C PHE A 15 -13.57 -4.21 -6.50
N LEU A 16 -13.78 -4.99 -5.42
CA LEU A 16 -14.76 -6.08 -5.41
C LEU A 16 -16.16 -5.63 -5.84
N GLU A 17 -16.63 -4.49 -5.32
CA GLU A 17 -17.95 -3.96 -5.67
C GLU A 17 -18.05 -3.62 -7.16
N LYS A 18 -17.03 -2.93 -7.69
CA LYS A 18 -17.04 -2.43 -9.07
C LYS A 18 -16.70 -3.49 -10.10
N THR A 19 -16.07 -4.60 -9.72
CA THR A 19 -15.66 -5.66 -10.66
C THR A 19 -16.58 -6.90 -10.68
N LYS A 20 -17.69 -6.92 -9.92
CA LYS A 20 -18.60 -8.09 -9.84
C LYS A 20 -19.01 -8.68 -11.19
N ASN A 21 -19.21 -7.84 -12.20
CA ASN A 21 -19.72 -8.24 -13.52
C ASN A 21 -18.64 -8.27 -14.62
N THR A 22 -17.36 -8.27 -14.24
CA THR A 22 -16.24 -8.18 -15.20
C THR A 22 -15.66 -9.55 -15.59
N GLY A 23 -16.15 -10.63 -14.97
CA GLY A 23 -15.63 -11.99 -15.16
C GLY A 23 -14.28 -12.25 -14.47
N LEU A 24 -13.79 -11.29 -13.66
CA LEU A 24 -12.61 -11.48 -12.84
C LEU A 24 -12.93 -12.41 -11.65
N GLU A 25 -12.03 -13.36 -11.43
CA GLU A 25 -11.97 -14.10 -10.17
C GLU A 25 -11.19 -13.26 -9.16
N CYS A 26 -11.90 -12.73 -8.17
CA CYS A 26 -11.33 -11.89 -7.13
C CYS A 26 -11.37 -12.63 -5.79
N ASP A 27 -10.19 -12.95 -5.25
CA ASP A 27 -10.02 -13.43 -3.88
C ASP A 27 -9.40 -12.31 -3.04
N ILE A 28 -10.27 -11.50 -2.43
CA ILE A 28 -9.90 -10.31 -1.67
C ILE A 28 -10.73 -10.30 -0.38
N SER A 29 -10.05 -10.28 0.76
CA SER A 29 -10.70 -10.15 2.07
C SER A 29 -9.93 -9.21 2.99
N ALA A 30 -10.68 -8.56 3.88
CA ALA A 30 -10.16 -7.76 4.99
C ALA A 30 -10.60 -8.32 6.36
N LEU A 31 -11.20 -9.52 6.39
CA LEU A 31 -11.60 -10.20 7.62
C LEU A 31 -10.39 -10.89 8.25
N GLU A 32 -10.32 -10.89 9.59
CA GLU A 32 -9.21 -11.52 10.31
C GLU A 32 -9.22 -13.05 10.14
N ASP A 33 -10.40 -13.66 10.02
CA ASP A 33 -10.53 -15.12 9.87
C ASP A 33 -9.98 -15.64 8.53
N ASP A 34 -9.90 -14.77 7.52
CA ASP A 34 -9.34 -15.10 6.19
C ASP A 34 -7.82 -14.87 6.13
N ARG A 35 -7.19 -14.52 7.25
CA ARG A 35 -5.77 -14.19 7.28
C ARG A 35 -4.88 -15.39 7.03
N PHE A 36 -4.02 -15.28 6.03
CA PHE A 36 -2.97 -16.25 5.78
C PHE A 36 -1.79 -16.09 6.74
N TYR A 37 -1.31 -17.23 7.26
CA TYR A 37 -0.12 -17.32 8.11
C TYR A 37 0.95 -18.19 7.46
N GLY A 38 2.21 -17.78 7.59
CA GLY A 38 3.36 -18.54 7.10
C GLY A 38 3.35 -18.74 5.58
N THR A 39 3.67 -19.96 5.14
CA THR A 39 3.84 -20.29 3.72
C THR A 39 2.55 -20.21 2.91
N LYS A 40 1.38 -20.29 3.55
CA LYS A 40 0.08 -20.16 2.86
C LYS A 40 -0.05 -18.84 2.10
N TRP A 41 0.58 -17.78 2.60
CA TRP A 41 0.63 -16.50 1.90
C TRP A 41 1.39 -16.58 0.58
N TYR A 42 2.50 -17.32 0.56
CA TYR A 42 3.30 -17.54 -0.63
C TYR A 42 2.60 -18.43 -1.63
N ASP A 43 1.95 -19.49 -1.16
CA ASP A 43 1.13 -20.37 -2.01
C ASP A 43 -0.02 -19.58 -2.65
N PHE A 44 -0.65 -18.68 -1.90
CA PHE A 44 -1.69 -17.77 -2.41
C PHE A 44 -1.12 -16.82 -3.47
N LEU A 45 -0.05 -16.08 -3.16
CA LEU A 45 0.57 -15.15 -4.10
C LEU A 45 1.05 -15.83 -5.38
N ALA A 46 1.59 -17.05 -5.31
CA ALA A 46 2.02 -17.83 -6.46
C ALA A 46 0.88 -18.19 -7.41
N ASN A 47 -0.36 -18.20 -6.92
CA ASN A 47 -1.57 -18.42 -7.71
C ASN A 47 -2.24 -17.12 -8.19
N CYS A 48 -1.76 -15.95 -7.75
CA CYS A 48 -2.28 -14.66 -8.19
C CYS A 48 -1.62 -14.18 -9.50
N LYS A 49 -2.39 -13.49 -10.33
CA LYS A 49 -1.86 -12.73 -11.48
C LYS A 49 -1.71 -11.24 -11.17
N PHE A 50 -2.59 -10.73 -10.31
CA PHE A 50 -2.65 -9.33 -9.92
C PHE A 50 -2.76 -9.20 -8.41
N SER A 51 -2.20 -8.14 -7.85
CA SER A 51 -2.32 -7.79 -6.44
C SER A 51 -2.69 -6.31 -6.31
N LEU A 52 -3.69 -6.03 -5.49
CA LEU A 52 -4.07 -4.67 -5.13
C LEU A 52 -3.14 -4.13 -4.04
N GLY A 53 -2.79 -2.85 -4.14
CA GLY A 53 -1.97 -2.22 -3.12
C GLY A 53 -2.11 -0.71 -3.04
N VAL A 54 -1.65 -0.18 -1.93
CA VAL A 54 -1.54 1.25 -1.64
C VAL A 54 -0.25 1.46 -0.85
N GLU A 55 0.23 2.70 -0.74
CA GLU A 55 1.35 2.97 0.15
C GLU A 55 0.98 2.58 1.60
N ALA A 56 1.94 2.01 2.31
CA ALA A 56 1.79 1.79 3.74
C ALA A 56 1.95 3.10 4.52
N GLY A 57 1.68 3.03 5.81
CA GLY A 57 1.75 4.16 6.71
C GLY A 57 0.39 4.82 6.93
N VAL A 58 0.42 6.05 7.43
CA VAL A 58 -0.75 6.79 7.92
C VAL A 58 -0.58 8.27 7.59
N SER A 59 -1.70 8.97 7.46
CA SER A 59 -1.71 10.42 7.30
C SER A 59 -1.89 11.18 8.62
N ILE A 60 -2.23 10.48 9.70
CA ILE A 60 -2.30 11.03 11.07
C ILE A 60 -1.52 10.14 12.03
N VAL A 61 -0.59 10.75 12.76
CA VAL A 61 0.17 10.14 13.86
C VAL A 61 -0.31 10.75 15.18
N ASP A 62 -0.91 9.92 16.05
CA ASP A 62 -1.38 10.32 17.37
C ASP A 62 -0.44 9.78 18.46
N LEU A 63 0.55 10.57 18.84
CA LEU A 63 1.57 10.18 19.82
C LEU A 63 1.02 10.03 21.25
N THR A 64 -0.10 10.67 21.57
CA THR A 64 -0.65 10.74 22.95
C THR A 64 -1.93 9.93 23.14
N GLY A 65 -2.48 9.40 22.04
CA GLY A 65 -3.79 8.77 22.01
C GLY A 65 -4.96 9.76 22.17
N LYS A 66 -4.69 11.07 22.15
CA LYS A 66 -5.72 12.10 22.38
C LYS A 66 -6.73 12.13 21.24
N ILE A 67 -6.25 12.14 19.99
CA ILE A 67 -7.09 12.17 18.79
C ILE A 67 -7.95 10.90 18.75
N ARG A 68 -7.37 9.75 19.11
CA ARG A 68 -8.10 8.49 19.20
C ARG A 68 -9.24 8.57 20.22
N ARG A 69 -8.99 9.10 21.43
CA ARG A 69 -10.01 9.26 22.46
C ARG A 69 -11.14 10.20 22.03
N GLU A 70 -10.80 11.30 21.34
CA GLU A 70 -11.79 12.24 20.80
C GLU A 70 -12.66 11.58 19.72
N ALA A 71 -12.05 10.82 18.80
CA ALA A 71 -12.78 10.06 17.79
C ALA A 71 -13.70 9.01 18.43
N ASP A 72 -13.19 8.25 19.42
CA ASP A 72 -13.98 7.25 20.15
C ASP A 72 -15.13 7.89 20.94
N HIS A 73 -14.96 9.10 21.48
CA HIS A 73 -16.02 9.85 22.15
C HIS A 73 -17.09 10.31 21.16
N PHE A 74 -16.68 10.90 20.03
CA PHE A 74 -17.59 11.32 18.97
C PHE A 74 -18.43 10.15 18.43
N MET A 75 -17.81 8.99 18.19
CA MET A 75 -18.52 7.78 17.73
C MET A 75 -19.52 7.25 18.76
N LYS A 76 -19.26 7.44 20.07
CA LYS A 76 -20.20 7.04 21.13
C LYS A 76 -21.41 7.97 21.21
N GLU A 77 -21.23 9.26 20.95
CA GLU A 77 -22.32 10.24 20.92
C GLU A 77 -23.12 10.17 19.62
N ASN A 78 -22.53 9.65 18.55
CA ASN A 78 -23.13 9.55 17.22
C ASN A 78 -23.12 8.08 16.73
N LEU A 79 -24.04 7.26 17.24
CA LEU A 79 -24.11 5.80 17.04
C LEU A 79 -24.16 5.32 15.57
N HIS A 80 -24.44 6.21 14.62
CA HIS A 80 -24.53 5.89 13.19
C HIS A 80 -23.53 6.67 12.33
N CYS A 81 -22.57 7.36 12.94
CA CYS A 81 -21.62 8.13 12.16
C CYS A 81 -20.74 7.22 11.29
N ASP A 82 -20.48 7.65 10.06
CA ASP A 82 -19.52 7.01 9.18
C ASP A 82 -18.10 7.58 9.38
N PHE A 83 -17.12 7.01 8.68
CA PHE A 83 -15.75 7.51 8.71
C PHE A 83 -15.65 8.98 8.25
N ASN A 84 -16.46 9.41 7.29
CA ASN A 84 -16.40 10.79 6.78
C ASN A 84 -16.87 11.81 7.81
N GLU A 85 -17.88 11.46 8.61
CA GLU A 85 -18.37 12.28 9.71
C GLU A 85 -17.30 12.39 10.81
N VAL A 86 -16.75 11.26 11.28
CA VAL A 86 -15.63 11.26 12.25
C VAL A 86 -14.44 12.05 11.69
N TYR A 87 -14.15 11.88 10.40
CA TYR A 87 -13.07 12.57 9.74
C TYR A 87 -13.26 14.09 9.74
N LYS A 88 -14.45 14.57 9.33
CA LYS A 88 -14.73 16.01 9.26
C LYS A 88 -14.73 16.67 10.64
N GLU A 89 -15.36 16.02 11.61
CA GLU A 89 -15.58 16.61 12.94
C GLU A 89 -14.35 16.50 13.84
N VAL A 90 -13.53 15.45 13.70
CA VAL A 90 -12.41 15.18 14.62
C VAL A 90 -11.06 15.12 13.92
N LEU A 91 -10.94 14.40 12.80
CA LEU A 91 -9.62 14.05 12.25
C LEU A 91 -9.05 15.12 11.31
N LEU A 92 -9.90 15.91 10.65
CA LEU A 92 -9.52 16.86 9.62
C LEU A 92 -8.44 17.87 10.07
N PRO A 93 -8.50 18.44 11.30
CA PRO A 93 -7.45 19.34 11.79
C PRO A 93 -6.08 18.67 11.97
N HIS A 94 -6.02 17.34 11.95
CA HIS A 94 -4.81 16.56 12.17
C HIS A 94 -4.27 15.87 10.91
N GLU A 95 -5.02 15.90 9.81
CA GLU A 95 -4.66 15.24 8.57
C GLU A 95 -3.36 15.81 7.99
N ASN A 96 -2.43 14.92 7.64
CA ASN A 96 -1.12 15.22 7.06
C ASN A 96 -0.19 16.02 7.98
N ASN A 97 -0.47 16.15 9.28
CA ASN A 97 0.46 16.76 10.24
C ASN A 97 1.81 16.03 10.29
N ILE A 98 1.78 14.70 10.13
CA ILE A 98 2.95 13.87 9.84
C ILE A 98 2.56 12.95 8.68
N PHE A 99 2.98 13.31 7.47
CA PHE A 99 2.71 12.53 6.28
C PHE A 99 3.70 11.36 6.18
N TYR A 100 3.34 10.23 6.79
CA TYR A 100 4.14 9.00 6.72
C TYR A 100 3.52 8.02 5.71
N ARG A 101 4.03 8.05 4.49
CA ARG A 101 3.63 7.17 3.39
C ARG A 101 4.86 6.55 2.77
N THR A 102 4.85 5.22 2.62
CA THR A 102 6.04 4.47 2.17
C THR A 102 5.67 3.24 1.36
N ILE A 103 6.61 2.75 0.56
CA ILE A 103 6.57 1.40 0.02
C ILE A 103 6.50 0.37 1.17
N SER A 104 5.84 -0.77 0.93
CA SER A 104 5.63 -1.82 1.93
C SER A 104 6.23 -3.15 1.51
N PRO A 105 6.54 -4.07 2.46
CA PRO A 105 7.05 -5.41 2.13
C PRO A 105 6.16 -6.19 1.14
N ARG A 106 4.84 -6.00 1.19
CA ARG A 106 3.90 -6.67 0.26
C ARG A 106 4.15 -6.34 -1.21
N ILE A 107 4.72 -5.18 -1.51
CA ILE A 107 5.12 -4.82 -2.88
C ILE A 107 6.31 -5.67 -3.34
N PHE A 108 7.31 -5.86 -2.46
CA PHE A 108 8.47 -6.69 -2.75
C PHE A 108 8.07 -8.17 -2.87
N GLU A 109 7.16 -8.64 -2.02
CA GLU A 109 6.62 -9.99 -2.11
C GLU A 109 5.92 -10.22 -3.46
N SER A 110 4.98 -9.35 -3.86
CA SER A 110 4.34 -9.43 -5.18
C SER A 110 5.35 -9.38 -6.33
N ALA A 111 6.37 -8.52 -6.23
CA ALA A 111 7.44 -8.45 -7.23
C ALA A 111 8.24 -9.75 -7.33
N ALA A 112 8.60 -10.36 -6.20
CA ALA A 112 9.34 -11.63 -6.15
C ALA A 112 8.56 -12.78 -6.81
N PHE A 113 7.25 -12.81 -6.64
CA PHE A 113 6.35 -13.77 -7.30
C PHE A 113 5.93 -13.37 -8.72
N LYS A 114 6.43 -12.23 -9.24
CA LYS A 114 6.06 -11.67 -10.55
C LYS A 114 4.55 -11.48 -10.71
N VAL A 115 3.88 -11.09 -9.63
CA VAL A 115 2.48 -10.70 -9.60
C VAL A 115 2.37 -9.24 -10.03
N CYS A 116 1.50 -8.93 -10.99
CA CYS A 116 1.34 -7.58 -11.49
C CYS A 116 0.63 -6.70 -10.46
N LEU A 117 1.20 -5.52 -10.19
CA LEU A 117 0.68 -4.60 -9.18
C LEU A 117 -0.40 -3.71 -9.79
N ILE A 118 -1.53 -3.56 -9.09
CA ILE A 118 -2.55 -2.54 -9.36
C ILE A 118 -2.63 -1.65 -8.13
N LEU A 119 -2.18 -0.40 -8.25
CA LEU A 119 -1.96 0.46 -7.08
C LEU A 119 -2.67 1.80 -7.21
N PHE A 120 -3.10 2.35 -6.08
CA PHE A 120 -3.44 3.77 -6.01
C PHE A 120 -2.20 4.65 -6.30
N PRO A 121 -2.40 5.86 -6.87
CA PRO A 121 -1.33 6.84 -7.03
C PRO A 121 -0.62 7.11 -5.71
N GLY A 122 0.71 7.13 -5.75
CA GLY A 122 1.54 7.32 -4.57
C GLY A 122 3.00 7.57 -4.94
N SER A 123 3.78 8.02 -3.96
CA SER A 123 5.23 8.27 -4.13
C SER A 123 6.03 6.96 -4.13
N TYR A 124 5.58 5.96 -3.36
CA TYR A 124 6.26 4.68 -3.14
C TYR A 124 7.75 4.85 -2.87
N SER A 125 8.09 5.83 -2.02
CA SER A 125 9.47 6.19 -1.66
C SER A 125 10.37 6.56 -2.85
N GLY A 126 9.78 6.95 -3.98
CA GLY A 126 10.47 7.23 -5.25
C GLY A 126 10.93 5.98 -6.02
N ILE A 127 10.57 4.79 -5.54
CA ILE A 127 11.03 3.50 -6.08
C ILE A 127 10.13 3.04 -7.22
N LEU A 128 8.81 3.02 -6.99
CA LEU A 128 7.85 2.62 -8.02
C LEU A 128 7.44 3.80 -8.89
N LYS A 129 7.01 3.48 -10.11
CA LYS A 129 6.62 4.46 -11.13
C LYS A 129 5.37 3.93 -11.84
N PRO A 130 4.30 4.74 -11.95
CA PRO A 130 3.09 4.33 -12.66
C PRO A 130 3.41 4.00 -14.11
N ASN A 131 2.69 3.02 -14.66
CA ASN A 131 2.82 2.54 -16.05
C ASN A 131 4.20 1.95 -16.41
N ILE A 132 5.10 1.82 -15.42
CA ILE A 132 6.39 1.13 -15.55
C ILE A 132 6.39 -0.10 -14.64
N HIS A 133 6.03 0.10 -13.36
CA HIS A 133 6.10 -0.95 -12.35
C HIS A 133 4.72 -1.49 -11.94
N TYR A 134 3.67 -0.70 -12.15
CA TYR A 134 2.31 -1.04 -11.75
C TYR A 134 1.27 -0.38 -12.67
N ILE A 135 0.08 -0.96 -12.71
CA ILE A 135 -1.12 -0.38 -13.32
C ILE A 135 -1.74 0.58 -12.31
N GLU A 136 -1.82 1.85 -12.65
CA GLU A 136 -2.39 2.87 -11.76
C GLU A 136 -3.91 2.81 -11.74
N LEU A 137 -4.49 2.73 -10.54
CA LEU A 137 -5.92 2.76 -10.30
C LEU A 137 -6.25 4.04 -9.55
N GLU A 138 -7.03 4.94 -10.14
CA GLU A 138 -7.42 6.18 -9.49
C GLU A 138 -8.20 5.92 -8.19
N LYS A 139 -8.01 6.78 -7.18
CA LYS A 139 -8.62 6.58 -5.84
C LYS A 139 -10.14 6.62 -5.88
N ASP A 140 -10.72 7.31 -6.86
CA ASP A 140 -12.15 7.36 -7.13
C ASP A 140 -12.64 6.29 -8.12
N PHE A 141 -11.72 5.44 -8.62
CA PHE A 141 -11.95 4.39 -9.61
C PHE A 141 -12.45 4.91 -10.96
N SER A 142 -12.23 6.19 -11.28
CA SER A 142 -12.65 6.80 -12.54
C SER A 142 -12.03 6.12 -13.78
N ASN A 143 -10.82 5.58 -13.65
CA ASN A 143 -10.10 4.90 -14.72
C ASN A 143 -10.25 3.37 -14.72
N LEU A 144 -11.21 2.79 -13.98
CA LEU A 144 -11.31 1.34 -13.82
C LEU A 144 -11.40 0.57 -15.16
N ASN A 145 -12.10 1.11 -16.16
CA ASN A 145 -12.18 0.45 -17.47
C ASN A 145 -10.81 0.32 -18.14
N GLU A 146 -9.98 1.35 -18.07
CA GLU A 146 -8.61 1.35 -18.60
C GLU A 146 -7.74 0.35 -17.84
N VAL A 147 -7.90 0.26 -16.51
CA VAL A 147 -7.23 -0.75 -15.68
C VAL A 147 -7.60 -2.16 -16.15
N LEU A 148 -8.89 -2.43 -16.38
CA LEU A 148 -9.36 -3.74 -16.86
C LEU A 148 -8.86 -4.07 -18.28
N GLU A 149 -8.70 -3.07 -19.15
CA GLU A 149 -8.08 -3.25 -20.46
C GLU A 149 -6.59 -3.59 -20.34
N GLN A 150 -5.85 -2.86 -19.51
CA GLN A 150 -4.44 -3.14 -19.24
C GLN A 150 -4.22 -4.53 -18.64
N MET A 151 -5.08 -4.97 -17.72
CA MET A 151 -5.04 -6.33 -17.15
C MET A 151 -5.18 -7.43 -18.22
N ARG A 152 -5.85 -7.15 -19.34
CA ARG A 152 -6.03 -8.11 -20.45
C ARG A 152 -4.85 -8.08 -21.44
N ASP A 153 -4.06 -7.01 -21.45
CA ASP A 153 -2.86 -6.92 -22.28
C ASP A 153 -1.70 -7.71 -21.66
N ARG A 154 -1.55 -8.96 -22.12
CA ARG A 154 -0.49 -9.85 -21.67
C ARG A 154 0.92 -9.29 -21.86
N LYS A 155 1.18 -8.57 -22.96
CA LYS A 155 2.52 -8.04 -23.23
C LYS A 155 2.87 -6.89 -22.29
N LEU A 156 1.88 -6.03 -22.03
CA LEU A 156 2.03 -4.96 -21.05
C LEU A 156 2.29 -5.51 -19.65
N VAL A 157 1.46 -6.46 -19.21
CA VAL A 157 1.57 -7.10 -17.90
C VAL A 157 2.93 -7.79 -17.75
N GLU A 158 3.35 -8.59 -18.75
CA GLU A 158 4.65 -9.27 -18.73
C GLU A 158 5.82 -8.27 -18.61
N LYS A 159 5.77 -7.18 -19.38
CA LYS A 159 6.78 -6.12 -19.30
C LYS A 159 6.84 -5.48 -17.91
N MET A 160 5.68 -5.19 -17.31
CA MET A 160 5.63 -4.60 -15.97
C MET A 160 6.18 -5.55 -14.90
N VAL A 161 5.77 -6.82 -14.89
CA VAL A 161 6.23 -7.78 -13.86
C VAL A 161 7.73 -8.06 -13.96
N VAL A 162 8.27 -8.17 -15.17
CA VAL A 162 9.73 -8.31 -15.38
C VAL A 162 10.45 -7.08 -14.87
N LYS A 163 9.99 -5.88 -15.26
CA LYS A 163 10.63 -4.63 -14.84
C LYS A 163 10.61 -4.46 -13.31
N THR A 164 9.49 -4.75 -12.67
CA THR A 164 9.35 -4.67 -11.20
C THR A 164 10.21 -5.71 -10.49
N TYR A 165 10.28 -6.94 -11.01
CA TYR A 165 11.18 -7.97 -10.48
C TYR A 165 12.65 -7.54 -10.60
N ASP A 166 13.06 -7.06 -11.76
CA ASP A 166 14.45 -6.65 -12.00
C ASP A 166 14.85 -5.50 -11.07
N ASP A 167 13.99 -4.48 -10.96
CA ASP A 167 14.32 -3.27 -10.20
C ASP A 167 14.24 -3.48 -8.69
N LEU A 168 13.34 -4.32 -8.18
CA LEU A 168 13.17 -4.54 -6.73
C LEU A 168 13.93 -5.74 -6.18
N ILE A 169 14.05 -6.81 -6.97
CA ILE A 169 14.53 -8.11 -6.50
C ILE A 169 15.89 -8.42 -7.12
N ALA A 170 15.97 -8.54 -8.45
CA ALA A 170 17.21 -8.96 -9.11
C ALA A 170 18.34 -7.92 -8.98
N SER A 171 18.01 -6.65 -8.73
CA SER A 171 19.01 -5.60 -8.54
C SER A 171 19.79 -5.69 -7.22
N ASP A 172 19.35 -6.50 -6.25
CA ASP A 172 19.88 -6.60 -4.89
C ASP A 172 19.94 -5.28 -4.09
N ARG A 173 19.44 -4.17 -4.63
CA ARG A 173 19.53 -2.82 -4.03
C ARG A 173 18.84 -2.68 -2.68
N TYR A 174 17.82 -3.50 -2.43
CA TYR A 174 16.99 -3.43 -1.23
C TYR A 174 17.24 -4.60 -0.27
N HIS A 175 18.39 -5.27 -0.40
CA HIS A 175 18.78 -6.36 0.47
C HIS A 175 19.20 -5.85 1.86
N TYR A 176 18.86 -6.59 2.92
CA TYR A 176 19.22 -6.24 4.30
C TYR A 176 20.72 -6.01 4.50
N ARG A 177 21.56 -6.76 3.78
CA ARG A 177 23.01 -6.60 3.79
C ARG A 177 23.43 -5.18 3.41
N ASP A 178 22.85 -4.62 2.35
CA ASP A 178 23.21 -3.29 1.87
C ASP A 178 22.61 -2.21 2.76
N PHE A 179 21.42 -2.45 3.34
CA PHE A 179 20.88 -1.61 4.41
C PHE A 179 21.83 -1.51 5.62
N ILE A 180 22.30 -2.65 6.16
CA ILE A 180 23.21 -2.68 7.31
C ILE A 180 24.52 -1.93 6.97
N ARG A 181 25.11 -2.20 5.81
CA ARG A 181 26.34 -1.53 5.37
C ARG A 181 26.17 -0.01 5.31
N ASN A 182 25.05 0.47 4.76
CA ASN A 182 24.78 1.90 4.66
C ASN A 182 24.55 2.52 6.05
N PHE A 183 23.79 1.86 6.91
CA PHE A 183 23.55 2.29 8.28
C PHE A 183 24.87 2.44 9.07
N ASP A 184 25.76 1.43 9.01
CA ASP A 184 27.06 1.48 9.69
C ASP A 184 27.91 2.65 9.17
N SER A 185 27.94 2.85 7.85
CA SER A 185 28.68 3.97 7.24
C SER A 185 28.14 5.35 7.66
N GLU A 186 26.83 5.49 7.79
CA GLU A 186 26.19 6.73 8.25
C GLU A 186 26.47 6.99 9.74
N MET A 187 26.38 5.94 10.57
CA MET A 187 26.71 6.01 12.00
C MET A 187 28.17 6.42 12.23
N ASP A 188 29.12 5.78 11.54
CA ASP A 188 30.54 6.14 11.62
C ASP A 188 30.80 7.59 11.24
N SER A 189 30.08 8.07 10.21
CA SER A 189 30.19 9.46 9.74
C SER A 189 29.58 10.46 10.74
N ALA A 190 28.51 10.06 11.44
CA ALA A 190 27.88 10.90 12.46
C ALA A 190 28.75 11.00 13.72
N VAL A 191 29.35 9.89 14.18
CA VAL A 191 30.24 9.89 15.35
C VAL A 191 31.46 10.79 15.11
N LYS A 192 32.10 10.68 13.93
CA LYS A 192 33.26 11.52 13.57
C LYS A 192 32.96 13.02 13.55
N LYS A 193 31.71 13.43 13.36
CA LYS A 193 31.30 14.85 13.38
C LYS A 193 31.05 15.38 14.78
N ILE A 194 30.86 14.52 15.78
CA ILE A 194 30.64 14.90 17.18
C ILE A 194 31.99 15.10 17.90
N ASP A 195 33.03 14.40 17.45
CA ASP A 195 34.40 14.48 17.99
C ASP A 195 35.24 15.65 17.40
N LEU A 196 34.64 16.51 16.57
CA LEU A 196 35.22 17.72 15.98
C LEU A 196 34.50 18.97 16.50
#